data_AF-A0A942P2F3-F1
#
_entry.id   AF-A0A942P2F3-F1
#
_cell.length_a   1.000
_cell.length_b   1.000
_cell.length_c   1.000
_cell.angle_alpha   90.00
_cell.angle_beta   90.00
_cell.angle_gamma   90.00
#
_symmetry.space_group_name_H-M   'P 1'
#
loop_
_entity.id
_entity.type
_entity.pdbx_description
1 polymer ?
#
loop_
_entity_poly.entity_id
_entity_poly.type
_entity_poly.pdbx_seq_one_letter_code
_entity_poly.pdbx_strand_id
1 'polypeptide(L)' 'MSTFRVRLAIVGGFAKFTNKSLNDFIYESNKSKHINFVSSCAEAIKVLSDK' A
#
# COMPACT_ATOMS: atom_id res chain seq x y z
N MET A 1 -24.06 -11.47 -3.06
CA MET A 1 -23.12 -10.62 -3.82
C MET A 1 -21.77 -10.67 -3.12
N SER A 2 -20.82 -11.44 -3.64
CA SER A 2 -19.52 -11.64 -2.99
C SER A 2 -18.57 -10.51 -3.37
N THR A 3 -18.42 -9.51 -2.51
CA THR A 3 -17.38 -8.48 -2.68
C THR A 3 -16.03 -9.10 -2.33
N PHE A 4 -15.19 -9.35 -3.33
CA PHE A 4 -13.80 -9.73 -3.14
C PHE A 4 -13.02 -8.55 -2.54
N ARG A 5 -12.91 -8.50 -1.21
CA ARG A 5 -12.08 -7.52 -0.50
C ARG A 5 -10.66 -8.07 -0.37
N VAL A 6 -9.91 -7.98 -1.46
CA VAL A 6 -8.49 -8.35 -1.47
C VAL A 6 -7.68 -7.14 -1.00
N ARG A 7 -6.78 -7.37 -0.04
CA ARG A 7 -5.76 -6.39 0.37
C ARG A 7 -4.46 -6.70 -0.37
N LEU A 8 -3.86 -5.70 -1.00
CA LEU A 8 -2.58 -5.81 -1.71
C LEU A 8 -1.53 -4.96 -0.98
N ALA A 9 -0.32 -5.50 -0.81
CA ALA A 9 0.82 -4.74 -0.33
C ALA A 9 1.94 -4.74 -1.38
N ILE A 10 2.46 -3.56 -1.72
CA ILE A 10 3.51 -3.36 -2.73
C ILE A 10 4.76 -2.89 -2.01
N VAL A 11 5.82 -3.71 -2.07
CA VAL A 11 7.12 -3.42 -1.44
C VAL A 11 8.04 -2.75 -2.44
N GLY A 12 8.57 -1.58 -2.12
CA GLY A 12 9.50 -0.89 -3.00
C GLY A 12 10.09 0.40 -2.45
N GLY A 13 11.20 0.84 -3.04
CA GLY A 13 11.86 2.11 -2.74
C GLY A 13 11.18 3.28 -3.44
N PHE A 14 9.99 3.66 -2.98
CA PHE A 14 9.22 4.75 -3.61
C PHE A 14 9.78 6.15 -3.34
N ALA A 15 10.73 6.28 -2.40
CA ALA A 15 11.41 7.53 -2.07
C ALA A 15 12.16 8.17 -3.24
N LYS A 16 12.56 7.38 -4.25
CA LYS A 16 13.16 7.87 -5.50
C LYS A 16 12.17 8.70 -6.34
N PHE A 17 10.88 8.45 -6.21
CA PHE A 17 9.87 9.13 -7.00
C PHE A 17 9.39 10.37 -6.24
N THR A 18 9.97 11.51 -6.56
CA THR A 18 9.60 12.82 -5.98
C THR A 18 8.34 13.43 -6.60
N ASN A 19 7.67 12.68 -7.50
CA ASN A 19 6.49 13.18 -8.19
C ASN A 19 5.30 13.30 -7.21
N LYS A 20 4.79 14.53 -7.06
CA LYS A 20 3.68 14.86 -6.18
C LYS A 20 2.46 13.97 -6.43
N SER A 21 2.07 13.76 -7.68
CA SER A 21 0.88 12.94 -8.01
C SER A 21 1.04 11.48 -7.59
N LEU A 22 2.25 10.93 -7.67
CA LEU A 22 2.53 9.54 -7.29
C LEU A 22 2.53 9.42 -5.76
N ASN A 23 3.06 10.42 -5.06
CA ASN A 23 3.07 10.45 -3.61
C ASN A 23 1.65 10.63 -3.03
N ASP A 24 0.86 11.53 -3.61
CA ASP A 24 -0.58 11.68 -3.31
C ASP A 24 -1.32 10.35 -3.55
N PHE A 25 -1.10 9.70 -4.70
CA PHE A 25 -1.72 8.40 -5.00
C PHE A 25 -1.36 7.31 -3.99
N ILE A 26 -0.08 7.22 -3.60
CA ILE A 26 0.39 6.27 -2.59
C ILE A 26 -0.28 6.54 -1.23
N TYR A 27 -0.37 7.81 -0.85
CA TYR A 27 -0.96 8.23 0.42
C TYR A 27 -2.45 7.92 0.48
N GLU A 28 -3.21 8.26 -0.57
CA GLU A 28 -4.63 7.94 -0.67
C GLU A 28 -4.89 6.43 -0.70
N SER A 29 -4.06 5.67 -1.43
CA SER A 29 -4.16 4.22 -1.52
C SER A 29 -3.97 3.53 -0.16
N ASN A 30 -2.90 3.91 0.57
CA ASN A 30 -2.64 3.42 1.93
C ASN A 30 -3.80 3.76 2.88
N LYS A 31 -4.39 4.96 2.75
CA LYS A 31 -5.52 5.40 3.58
C LYS A 31 -6.78 4.56 3.34
N SER A 32 -7.03 4.16 2.10
CA SER A 32 -8.14 3.29 1.72
C SER A 32 -7.93 1.82 2.15
N LYS A 33 -6.72 1.45 2.59
CA LYS A 33 -6.30 0.11 3.08
C LYS A 33 -6.48 -1.05 2.09
N HIS A 34 -6.92 -0.77 0.86
CA HIS A 34 -7.01 -1.75 -0.22
C HIS A 34 -5.64 -2.04 -0.84
N ILE A 35 -4.84 -1.00 -1.07
CA ILE A 35 -3.50 -1.10 -1.67
C ILE A 35 -2.54 -0.34 -0.77
N ASN A 36 -1.61 -1.07 -0.13
CA ASN A 36 -0.67 -0.51 0.82
C ASN A 36 0.72 -0.51 0.21
N PHE A 37 1.31 0.67 0.07
CA PHE A 37 2.68 0.81 -0.39
C PHE A 37 3.59 0.89 0.83
N VAL A 38 4.57 0.01 0.89
CA VAL A 38 5.52 -0.09 2.00
C VAL A 38 6.94 -0.14 1.49
N SER A 39 7.87 0.28 2.35
CA SER A 39 9.31 0.29 2.05
C SER A 39 9.99 -1.06 2.30
N SER A 40 9.32 -2.03 2.93
CA SER A 40 9.94 -3.31 3.32
C SER A 40 8.93 -4.46 3.40
N CYS A 41 9.40 -5.69 3.17
CA CYS A 41 8.57 -6.89 3.25
C CYS A 41 7.97 -7.11 4.63
N ALA A 42 8.69 -6.75 5.70
CA ALA A 42 8.19 -6.87 7.07
C ALA A 42 6.94 -6.01 7.32
N GLU A 43 6.96 -4.76 6.83
CA GLU A 43 5.79 -3.86 6.88
C GLU A 43 4.63 -4.41 6.04
N ALA A 44 4.90 -4.98 4.86
CA ALA A 44 3.86 -5.62 4.03
C ALA A 44 3.17 -6.76 4.78
N ILE A 45 3.95 -7.64 5.42
CA ILE A 45 3.42 -8.75 6.20
C ILE A 45 2.57 -8.23 7.36
N LYS A 46 3.04 -7.19 8.07
CA LYS A 46 2.30 -6.59 9.18
C LYS A 46 0.94 -6.04 8.74
N VAL A 47 0.90 -5.32 7.61
CA VAL A 47 -0.33 -4.75 7.06
C VAL A 47 -1.30 -5.83 6.56
N LEU A 48 -0.79 -6.91 5.97
CA LEU A 48 -1.63 -8.02 5.50
C LEU A 48 -2.10 -8.95 6.62
N SER A 49 -1.31 -9.07 7.69
CA SER A 49 -1.58 -9.92 8.85
C SER A 49 -2.47 -9.25 9.92
N ASP A 50 -2.69 -7.94 9.82
CA ASP A 50 -3.63 -7.20 10.67
C ASP A 50 -5.05 -7.71 10.42
N LYS A 51 -5.64 -8.39 11.42
CA LYS A 51 -6.95 -9.06 11.34
C LYS A 51 -8.08 -8.10 11.70
#